data_AF-A0A9E5BMK7-F1
#
_entry.id   AF-A0A9E5BMK7-F1
#
_cell.length_a   1.000
_cell.length_b   1.000
_cell.length_c   1.000
_cell.angle_alpha   90.00
_cell.angle_beta   90.00
_cell.angle_gamma   90.00
#
_symmetry.space_group_name_H-M   'P 1'
#
loop_
_entity.id
_entity.type
_entity.pdbx_description
1 polymer ?
#
loop_
_entity_poly.entity_id
_entity_poly.type
_entity_poly.pdbx_seq_one_letter_code
_entity_poly.pdbx_strand_id
1 'polypeptide(L)'
;MNTLELLLRLAKIREDQAMANARRATGQVNQAQGFQRQVLDYAKDYENQIMEGTKTGTSVAFIQDANAFREKLLLSSAEIGNQIKGLSLNSEQALKAAMQAKLRSQGLGKLVAKAHLEARKKLARAELAQLEDGYMARFNRNSGTENA
;
A
#
# COMPACT_ATOMS: atom_id res chain seq x y z
N MET A 1 -20.08 13.56 -15.00
CA MET A 1 -19.36 12.51 -14.25
C MET A 1 -20.39 11.61 -13.60
N ASN A 2 -20.33 10.31 -13.87
CA ASN A 2 -21.22 9.32 -13.29
C ASN A 2 -20.85 9.07 -11.82
N THR A 3 -21.80 8.78 -10.94
CA THR A 3 -21.57 8.55 -9.50
C THR A 3 -20.59 7.38 -9.26
N LEU A 4 -20.63 6.37 -10.13
CA LEU A 4 -19.69 5.24 -10.16
C LEU A 4 -18.23 5.65 -10.44
N GLU A 5 -18.01 6.64 -11.31
CA GLU A 5 -16.67 7.15 -11.61
C GLU A 5 -16.09 7.93 -10.44
N LEU A 6 -16.93 8.70 -9.73
CA LEU A 6 -16.55 9.42 -8.52
C LEU A 6 -16.16 8.45 -7.40
N LEU A 7 -16.93 7.37 -7.21
CA LEU A 7 -16.61 6.31 -6.26
C LEU A 7 -15.29 5.60 -6.61
N LEU A 8 -15.04 5.32 -7.88
CA LEU A 8 -13.75 4.75 -8.32
C LEU A 8 -12.60 5.71 -8.04
N ARG A 9 -12.75 7.00 -8.31
CA ARG A 9 -11.73 8.01 -8.02
C ARG A 9 -11.42 8.08 -6.53
N LEU A 10 -12.46 8.11 -5.68
CA LEU A 10 -12.29 8.09 -4.23
C LEU A 10 -11.61 6.80 -3.75
N ALA A 11 -11.97 5.65 -4.33
CA ALA A 11 -11.35 4.37 -3.98
C ALA A 11 -9.86 4.32 -4.34
N LYS A 12 -9.45 4.87 -5.49
CA LYS A 12 -8.03 5.00 -5.87
C LYS A 12 -7.26 5.91 -4.91
N ILE A 13 -7.84 7.07 -4.54
CA ILE A 13 -7.21 7.96 -3.55
C ILE A 13 -7.01 7.23 -2.21
N ARG A 14 -8.02 6.47 -1.76
CA ARG A 14 -7.92 5.68 -0.52
C ARG A 14 -6.89 4.55 -0.63
N GLU A 15 -6.80 3.91 -1.79
CA GLU A 15 -5.76 2.91 -2.08
C GLU A 15 -4.37 3.52 -1.97
N ASP A 16 -4.13 4.66 -2.61
CA ASP A 16 -2.85 5.37 -2.59
C ASP A 16 -2.47 5.79 -1.16
N GLN A 17 -3.42 6.34 -0.41
CA GLN A 17 -3.22 6.71 0.99
C GLN A 17 -2.88 5.50 1.86
N ALA A 18 -3.59 4.39 1.69
CA ALA A 18 -3.35 3.18 2.46
C ALA A 18 -2.00 2.55 2.10
N MET A 19 -1.62 2.53 0.82
CA MET A 19 -0.30 2.07 0.36
C MET A 19 0.83 2.95 0.89
N ALA A 20 0.66 4.28 0.88
CA ALA A 20 1.64 5.20 1.45
C ALA A 20 1.79 5.01 2.96
N ASN A 21 0.70 4.70 3.67
CA ASN A 21 0.76 4.38 5.10
C ASN A 21 1.48 3.05 5.36
N ALA A 22 1.16 2.00 4.59
CA ALA A 22 1.83 0.72 4.69
C ALA A 22 3.35 0.85 4.45
N ARG A 23 3.77 1.58 3.41
CA ARG A 23 5.19 1.85 3.14
C ARG A 23 5.89 2.58 4.29
N ARG A 24 5.23 3.57 4.89
CA ARG A 24 5.76 4.28 6.07
C ARG A 24 5.93 3.34 7.26
N ALA A 25 4.93 2.53 7.56
CA ALA A 25 4.98 1.57 8.66
C ALA A 25 6.11 0.54 8.46
N THR A 26 6.25 -0.01 7.25
CA THR A 26 7.37 -0.91 6.91
C THR A 26 8.72 -0.20 7.00
N GLY A 27 8.79 1.06 6.57
CA GLY A 27 9.99 1.89 6.70
C GLY A 27 10.43 2.07 8.16
N GLN A 28 9.47 2.31 9.07
CA GLN A 28 9.74 2.41 10.51
C GLN A 28 10.27 1.10 11.09
N VAL A 29 9.72 -0.05 10.68
CA VAL A 29 10.24 -1.37 11.09
C VAL A 29 11.69 -1.55 10.64
N ASN A 30 12.00 -1.22 9.38
CA ASN A 30 13.34 -1.35 8.84
C ASN A 30 14.34 -0.43 9.54
N GLN A 31 13.93 0.81 9.86
CA GLN A 31 14.77 1.75 10.62
C GLN A 31 15.04 1.23 12.04
N ALA A 32 14.01 0.75 12.74
CA ALA A 32 14.15 0.20 14.08
C ALA A 32 15.05 -1.05 14.08
N GLN A 33 14.92 -1.94 13.09
CA GLN A 33 15.81 -3.08 12.92
C GLN A 33 17.26 -2.66 12.63
N GLY A 34 17.46 -1.63 11.78
CA GLY A 34 18.78 -1.08 11.52
C GLY A 34 19.43 -0.51 12.78
N PHE A 35 18.66 0.26 13.56
CA PHE A 35 19.13 0.82 14.82
C PHE A 35 19.45 -0.28 15.84
N GLN A 36 18.62 -1.32 15.96
CA GLN A 36 18.90 -2.45 16.84
C GLN A 36 20.22 -3.14 16.49
N ARG A 37 20.49 -3.36 15.19
CA ARG A 37 21.76 -3.94 14.73
C ARG A 37 22.94 -3.06 15.10
N GLN A 38 22.84 -1.74 14.88
CA GLN A 38 23.89 -0.81 15.30
C GLN A 38 24.18 -0.90 16.80
N VAL A 39 23.15 -0.95 17.65
CA VAL A 39 23.33 -1.10 19.10
C VAL A 39 24.03 -2.42 19.45
N LEU A 40 23.68 -3.51 18.76
CA LEU A 40 24.35 -4.81 18.96
C LEU A 40 25.80 -4.81 18.48
N ASP A 41 26.07 -4.16 17.35
CA ASP A 41 27.43 -4.05 16.81
C ASP A 41 28.30 -3.20 17.75
N TYR A 42 27.79 -2.09 18.28
CA TYR A 42 28.46 -1.32 19.34
C TYR A 42 28.73 -2.17 20.58
N ALA A 43 27.78 -2.99 21.03
CA ALA A 43 27.98 -3.86 22.18
C ALA A 43 29.10 -4.91 21.92
N LYS A 44 29.23 -5.41 20.69
CA LYS A 44 30.32 -6.31 20.28
C LYS A 44 31.67 -5.58 20.21
N ASP A 45 31.69 -4.35 19.73
CA ASP A 45 32.92 -3.55 19.69
C ASP A 45 33.47 -3.32 21.10
N TYR A 46 32.60 -3.04 22.07
CA TYR A 46 32.98 -2.98 23.49
C TYR A 46 33.49 -4.31 24.02
N GLU A 47 32.87 -5.44 23.67
CA GLU A 47 33.35 -6.76 24.04
C GLU A 47 34.76 -7.04 23.50
N ASN A 48 35.01 -6.69 22.25
CA ASN A 48 36.34 -6.82 21.63
C ASN A 48 37.37 -5.93 22.33
N GLN A 49 37.04 -4.67 22.62
CA GLN A 49 37.90 -3.74 23.36
C GLN A 49 38.22 -4.23 24.78
N ILE A 50 37.24 -4.83 25.46
CA ILE A 50 37.45 -5.44 26.77
C ILE A 50 38.42 -6.61 26.65
N MET A 51 38.19 -7.53 25.69
CA MET A 51 39.08 -8.68 25.49
C MET A 51 40.51 -8.30 25.11
N GLU A 52 40.69 -7.25 24.31
CA GLU A 52 42.01 -6.69 23.99
C GLU A 52 42.64 -6.02 25.21
N GLY A 53 41.87 -5.22 25.96
CA GLY A 53 42.33 -4.55 27.18
C GLY A 53 42.81 -5.52 28.26
N THR A 54 42.16 -6.67 28.40
CA THR A 54 42.60 -7.73 29.33
C THR A 54 43.96 -8.31 28.93
N LYS A 55 44.28 -8.35 27.63
CA LYS A 55 45.59 -8.84 27.13
C LYS A 55 46.70 -7.81 27.31
N THR A 56 46.38 -6.52 27.26
CA THR A 56 47.35 -5.42 27.36
C THR A 56 47.59 -4.92 28.79
N GLY A 57 46.93 -5.52 29.79
CA GLY A 57 47.08 -5.13 31.20
C GLY A 57 46.29 -3.87 31.59
N THR A 58 45.19 -3.59 30.90
CA THR A 58 44.32 -2.43 31.18
C THR A 58 43.66 -2.54 32.56
N SER A 59 43.37 -1.38 33.17
CA SER A 59 42.77 -1.30 34.51
C SER A 59 41.47 -2.10 34.64
N VAL A 60 41.35 -2.85 35.74
CA VAL A 60 40.13 -3.61 36.09
C VAL A 60 38.90 -2.70 36.18
N ALA A 61 39.06 -1.45 36.62
CA ALA A 61 37.96 -0.49 36.70
C ALA A 61 37.37 -0.17 35.31
N PHE A 62 38.24 0.00 34.31
CA PHE A 62 37.80 0.22 32.93
C PHE A 62 37.03 -0.99 32.37
N ILE A 63 37.50 -2.21 32.66
CA ILE A 63 36.83 -3.45 32.25
C ILE A 63 35.43 -3.56 32.88
N GLN A 64 35.29 -3.18 34.15
CA GLN A 64 33.99 -3.19 34.85
C GLN A 64 33.03 -2.16 34.26
N ASP A 65 33.48 -0.93 34.01
CA ASP A 65 32.65 0.12 33.42
C ASP A 65 32.22 -0.23 31.99
N ALA A 66 33.14 -0.76 31.18
CA ALA A 66 32.86 -1.19 29.82
C ALA A 66 31.86 -2.37 29.79
N ASN A 67 31.97 -3.33 30.70
CA ASN A 67 31.01 -4.42 30.84
C ASN A 67 29.62 -3.90 31.25
N ALA A 68 29.55 -3.00 32.23
CA ALA A 68 28.28 -2.42 32.68
C ALA A 68 27.60 -1.61 31.55
N PHE A 69 28.37 -0.91 30.73
CA PHE A 69 27.85 -0.23 29.54
C PHE A 69 27.35 -1.22 28.48
N ARG A 70 28.11 -2.29 28.21
CA ARG A 70 27.70 -3.35 27.28
C ARG A 70 26.38 -3.98 27.70
N GLU A 71 26.20 -4.31 28.97
CA GLU A 71 24.95 -4.86 29.49
C GLU A 71 23.77 -3.91 29.26
N LYS A 72 23.95 -2.60 29.49
CA LYS A 72 22.91 -1.59 29.18
C LYS A 72 22.56 -1.55 27.69
N LEU A 73 23.54 -1.67 26.80
CA LEU A 73 23.29 -1.74 25.35
C LEU A 73 22.50 -2.99 24.98
N LEU A 74 22.81 -4.14 25.58
CA LEU A 74 22.08 -5.39 25.34
C LEU A 74 20.63 -5.30 25.84
N LEU A 75 20.41 -4.72 27.01
CA LEU A 75 19.06 -4.47 27.55
C LEU A 75 18.27 -3.52 26.63
N SER A 76 18.88 -2.41 26.21
CA SER A 76 18.28 -1.48 25.26
C SER A 76 17.94 -2.17 23.92
N SER A 77 18.82 -3.03 23.40
CA SER A 77 18.55 -3.83 22.20
C SER A 77 17.36 -4.77 22.37
N ALA A 78 17.19 -5.38 23.55
CA ALA A 78 16.03 -6.22 23.84
C ALA A 78 14.72 -5.41 23.86
N GLU A 79 14.74 -4.21 24.45
CA GLU A 79 13.60 -3.28 24.43
C GLU A 79 13.23 -2.83 23.01
N ILE A 80 14.23 -2.45 22.21
CA ILE A 80 14.05 -2.12 20.79
C ILE A 80 13.46 -3.31 20.05
N GLY A 81 13.90 -4.54 20.36
CA GLY A 81 13.33 -5.78 19.81
C GLY A 81 11.83 -5.92 20.09
N ASN A 82 11.36 -5.56 21.28
CA ASN A 82 9.94 -5.55 21.60
C ASN A 82 9.17 -4.45 20.85
N GLN A 83 9.77 -3.26 20.69
CA GLN A 83 9.19 -2.19 19.87
C GLN A 83 9.08 -2.61 18.40
N ILE A 84 10.09 -3.27 17.84
CA ILE A 84 10.08 -3.81 16.47
C ILE A 84 8.92 -4.80 16.29
N LYS A 85 8.64 -5.67 17.27
CA LYS A 85 7.49 -6.58 17.19
C LYS A 85 6.18 -5.80 17.10
N GLY A 86 5.99 -4.77 17.93
CA GLY A 86 4.82 -3.90 17.87
C GLY A 86 4.68 -3.17 16.53
N LEU A 87 5.78 -2.60 16.03
CA LEU A 87 5.83 -1.93 14.73
C LEU A 87 5.56 -2.90 13.57
N SER A 88 6.05 -4.14 13.66
CA SER A 88 5.83 -5.19 12.67
C SER A 88 4.36 -5.57 12.57
N LEU A 89 3.69 -5.74 13.70
CA LEU A 89 2.24 -6.01 13.73
C LEU A 89 1.45 -4.85 13.11
N ASN A 90 1.81 -3.60 13.43
CA ASN A 90 1.18 -2.43 12.83
C ASN A 90 1.44 -2.36 11.31
N SER A 91 2.66 -2.65 10.86
CA SER A 91 3.01 -2.72 9.44
C SER A 91 2.18 -3.79 8.71
N GLU A 92 1.99 -4.96 9.31
CA GLU A 92 1.18 -6.03 8.75
C GLU A 92 -0.31 -5.62 8.63
N GLN A 93 -0.86 -4.99 9.67
CA GLN A 93 -2.22 -4.45 9.63
C GLN A 93 -2.39 -3.36 8.57
N ALA A 94 -1.43 -2.44 8.47
CA ALA A 94 -1.44 -1.38 7.46
C ALA A 94 -1.37 -1.97 6.03
N LEU A 95 -0.56 -3.01 5.82
CA LEU A 95 -0.45 -3.72 4.55
C LEU A 95 -1.76 -4.42 4.18
N LYS A 96 -2.40 -5.09 5.15
CA LYS A 96 -3.71 -5.72 4.97
C LYS A 96 -4.78 -4.70 4.58
N ALA A 97 -4.80 -3.54 5.24
CA ALA A 97 -5.72 -2.45 4.90
C ALA A 97 -5.48 -1.91 3.47
N ALA A 98 -4.22 -1.73 3.08
CA ALA A 98 -3.85 -1.33 1.73
C ALA A 98 -4.30 -2.35 0.67
N MET A 99 -4.11 -3.65 0.94
CA MET A 99 -4.54 -4.72 0.04
C MET A 99 -6.07 -4.73 -0.13
N GLN A 100 -6.82 -4.55 0.96
CA GLN A 100 -8.28 -4.43 0.87
C GLN A 100 -8.71 -3.21 0.05
N ALA A 101 -8.06 -2.05 0.23
CA ALA A 101 -8.36 -0.85 -0.54
C ALA A 101 -8.10 -1.06 -2.03
N LYS A 102 -6.98 -1.72 -2.38
CA LYS A 102 -6.64 -2.12 -3.75
C LYS A 102 -7.69 -3.04 -4.37
N LEU A 103 -8.12 -4.08 -3.66
CA LEU A 103 -9.16 -4.99 -4.16
C LEU A 103 -10.48 -4.25 -4.41
N ARG A 104 -10.87 -3.32 -3.52
CA ARG A 104 -12.07 -2.48 -3.70
C ARG A 104 -11.95 -1.58 -4.93
N SER A 105 -10.82 -0.90 -5.11
CA SER A 105 -10.52 -0.05 -6.27
C SER A 105 -10.58 -0.84 -7.59
N GLN A 106 -9.98 -2.04 -7.63
CA GLN A 106 -10.04 -2.93 -8.78
C GLN A 106 -11.47 -3.41 -9.08
N GLY A 107 -12.23 -3.79 -8.05
CA GLY A 107 -13.64 -4.18 -8.18
C GLY A 107 -14.48 -3.06 -8.78
N LEU A 108 -14.36 -1.85 -8.24
CA LEU A 108 -15.06 -0.66 -8.78
C LEU A 108 -14.61 -0.33 -10.20
N GLY A 109 -13.33 -0.52 -10.53
CA GLY A 109 -12.81 -0.32 -11.88
C GLY A 109 -13.50 -1.23 -12.91
N LYS A 110 -13.70 -2.51 -12.56
CA LYS A 110 -14.44 -3.46 -13.41
C LYS A 110 -15.91 -3.06 -13.58
N LEU A 111 -16.56 -2.58 -12.53
CA LEU A 111 -17.95 -2.11 -12.59
C LEU A 111 -18.11 -0.89 -13.48
N VAL A 112 -17.20 0.09 -13.37
CA VAL A 112 -17.18 1.28 -14.24
C VAL A 112 -16.97 0.87 -15.70
N ALA A 113 -16.03 -0.03 -15.98
CA ALA A 113 -15.80 -0.54 -17.34
C ALA A 113 -17.05 -1.23 -17.91
N LYS A 114 -17.74 -2.04 -17.11
CA LYS A 114 -18.99 -2.69 -17.50
C LYS A 114 -20.09 -1.66 -17.79
N ALA A 115 -20.24 -0.65 -16.93
CA ALA A 115 -21.22 0.42 -17.12
C ALA A 115 -20.97 1.21 -18.42
N HIS A 116 -19.72 1.51 -18.75
CA HIS A 116 -19.37 2.15 -20.03
C HIS A 116 -19.69 1.27 -21.23
N LEU A 117 -19.42 -0.04 -21.15
CA LEU A 117 -19.75 -0.97 -22.21
C LEU A 117 -21.26 -1.03 -22.46
N GLU A 118 -22.06 -1.09 -21.40
CA GLU A 118 -23.52 -1.10 -21.50
C GLU A 118 -24.06 0.21 -22.07
N ALA A 119 -23.51 1.36 -21.65
CA ALA A 119 -23.88 2.66 -22.22
C ALA A 119 -23.59 2.73 -23.72
N ARG A 120 -22.41 2.26 -24.17
CA ARG A 120 -22.05 2.19 -25.60
C ARG A 120 -23.00 1.27 -26.37
N LYS A 121 -23.35 0.11 -25.83
CA LYS A 121 -24.32 -0.81 -26.46
C LYS A 121 -25.70 -0.18 -26.58
N LYS A 122 -26.16 0.57 -25.58
CA LYS A 122 -27.44 1.30 -25.63
C LYS A 122 -27.43 2.39 -26.69
N LEU A 123 -26.35 3.16 -26.79
CA LEU A 123 -26.19 4.18 -27.84
C LEU A 123 -26.23 3.57 -29.23
N ALA A 124 -25.45 2.51 -29.48
CA ALA A 124 -25.45 1.83 -30.77
C ALA A 124 -26.83 1.25 -31.15
N ARG A 125 -27.58 0.72 -30.17
CA ARG A 125 -28.96 0.26 -30.39
C ARG A 125 -29.92 1.41 -30.71
N ALA A 126 -29.79 2.55 -30.04
CA ALA A 126 -30.61 3.73 -30.30
C ALA A 126 -30.32 4.32 -31.69
N GLU A 127 -29.06 4.35 -32.11
CA GLU A 127 -28.66 4.78 -33.46
C GLU A 127 -29.25 3.85 -34.54
N LEU A 128 -29.19 2.53 -34.34
CA LEU A 128 -29.82 1.56 -35.25
C LEU A 128 -31.34 1.76 -35.34
N ALA A 129 -32.02 1.92 -34.20
CA ALA A 129 -33.46 2.16 -34.17
C ALA A 129 -33.84 3.46 -34.91
N GLN A 130 -33.05 4.53 -34.74
CA GLN A 130 -33.26 5.79 -35.47
C GLN A 130 -33.07 5.64 -36.99
N LEU A 131 -32.09 4.84 -37.42
CA LEU A 131 -31.87 4.55 -38.83
C LEU A 131 -33.02 3.74 -39.42
N GLU A 132 -33.51 2.72 -38.70
CA GLU A 132 -34.67 1.91 -39.10
C GLU A 132 -35.95 2.75 -39.19
N ASP A 133 -36.25 3.58 -38.18
CA ASP A 133 -37.38 4.50 -38.20
C ASP A 133 -37.28 5.49 -39.36
N GLY A 134 -36.09 6.06 -39.59
CA GLY A 134 -35.83 6.95 -40.71
C GLY A 134 -36.00 6.27 -42.08
N TYR A 135 -35.62 5.00 -42.19
CA TYR A 135 -35.81 4.19 -43.39
C TYR A 135 -37.30 3.90 -43.64
N MET A 136 -38.03 3.44 -42.61
CA MET A 136 -39.46 3.15 -42.69
C MET A 136 -40.30 4.40 -42.99
N ALA A 137 -39.94 5.56 -42.43
CA ALA A 137 -40.61 6.83 -42.71
C ALA A 137 -40.45 7.26 -44.18
N ARG A 138 -39.28 6.98 -44.80
CA ARG A 138 -39.05 7.24 -46.23
C ARG A 138 -39.78 6.23 -47.10
N PHE A 139 -39.80 4.97 -46.70
CA PHE A 139 -40.50 3.91 -47.43
C PHE A 139 -42.02 4.16 -47.49
N ASN A 140 -42.64 4.50 -46.34
CA ASN A 140 -44.07 4.82 -46.26
C ASN A 140 -44.47 6.10 -47.01
N ARG A 141 -43.56 7.07 -47.18
CA ARG A 141 -43.81 8.27 -48.00
C ARG A 141 -43.87 7.95 -49.48
N ASN A 142 -43.06 7.01 -49.96
CA ASN A 142 -43.03 6.61 -51.37
C ASN A 142 -44.16 5.63 -51.74
N SER A 143 -44.71 4.88 -50.77
CA SER A 143 -45.87 3.99 -51.02
C SER A 143 -47.23 4.71 -50.93
N GLY A 144 -47.26 5.98 -50.48
CA GLY A 144 -48.49 6.75 -50.30
C GLY A 144 -48.97 7.51 -51.53
N THR A 145 -48.23 7.49 -52.65
CA THR A 145 -48.56 8.25 -53.87
C THR A 145 -49.12 7.39 -55.01
N GLU A 146 -49.48 6.13 -54.78
CA GLU A 146 -49.93 5.22 -55.85
C GLU A 146 -51.44 5.05 -56.00
N ASN A 147 -52.30 5.74 -55.24
CA ASN A 147 -53.76 5.70 -55.46
C ASN A 147 -54.44 7.05 -55.16
N ALA A 148 -54.19 8.06 -55.98
CA ALA A 148 -54.99 9.29 -56.06
C ALA A 148 -55.40 9.54 -57.51
#